data_AF-A0A2D7JRD4-F1
#
_entry.id   AF-A0A2D7JRD4-F1
#
_cell.length_a   1.000
_cell.length_b   1.000
_cell.length_c   1.000
_cell.angle_alpha   90.00
_cell.angle_beta   90.00
_cell.angle_gamma   90.00
#
_symmetry.space_group_name_H-M   'P 1'
#
loop_
_entity.id
_entity.type
_entity.pdbx_description
1 polymer ?
#
loop_
_entity_poly.entity_id
_entity_poly.type
_entity_poly.pdbx_seq_one_letter_code
_entity_poly.pdbx_strand_id
1 'polypeptide(L)'
;MAIYRIGDDAPVIHETAYIADGATIIGKVTLGEGVSVWPGAVLRGDNEPIVIGAGSNVQEGAVLHVDPGCPLVLGSGVTIGHQAMLHGCTVDDGALIGIQAVILNGAHIGAKCLVGAGALVTEGKHFEPRCLIIGSPAKVARQLSDAQADGLSHNSETYLKRGQQFRTQLVRID
;
A
#
# COMPACT_ATOMS: atom_id res chain seq x y z
N MET A 1 11.10 7.69 -14.26
CA MET A 1 9.75 7.33 -13.74
C MET A 1 8.91 6.78 -14.87
N ALA A 2 8.18 5.70 -14.62
CA ALA A 2 7.44 4.98 -15.65
C ALA A 2 5.92 5.07 -15.38
N ILE A 3 5.33 6.21 -15.75
CA ILE A 3 3.89 6.50 -15.59
C ILE A 3 3.23 6.34 -16.96
N TYR A 4 2.26 5.43 -17.07
CA TYR A 4 1.67 5.04 -18.34
C TYR A 4 0.15 5.18 -18.34
N ARG A 5 -0.36 5.68 -19.45
CA ARG A 5 -1.77 5.59 -19.82
C ARG A 5 -2.01 4.28 -20.58
N ILE A 6 -3.18 3.68 -20.41
CA ILE A 6 -3.68 2.58 -21.25
C ILE A 6 -5.08 2.94 -21.74
N GLY A 7 -5.28 3.03 -23.06
CA GLY A 7 -6.51 3.61 -23.62
C GLY A 7 -6.71 5.05 -23.13
N ASP A 8 -7.87 5.32 -22.54
CA ASP A 8 -8.20 6.62 -21.95
C ASP A 8 -7.81 6.71 -20.46
N ASP A 9 -7.42 5.60 -19.83
CA ASP A 9 -7.16 5.51 -18.39
C ASP A 9 -5.73 5.95 -18.06
N ALA A 10 -5.60 7.02 -17.27
CA ALA A 10 -4.33 7.58 -16.83
C ALA A 10 -4.30 7.75 -15.30
N PRO A 11 -3.12 7.59 -14.67
CA PRO A 11 -2.98 7.83 -13.24
C PRO A 11 -3.30 9.28 -12.84
N VAL A 12 -4.02 9.45 -11.74
CA VAL A 12 -4.28 10.74 -11.09
C VAL A 12 -3.39 10.81 -9.84
N ILE A 13 -2.38 11.68 -9.88
CA ILE A 13 -1.33 11.73 -8.85
C ILE A 13 -1.35 13.11 -8.20
N HIS A 14 -1.53 13.15 -6.88
CA HIS A 14 -1.45 14.41 -6.14
C HIS A 14 -0.06 15.05 -6.27
N GLU A 15 -0.01 16.37 -6.37
CA GLU A 15 1.22 17.10 -6.64
C GLU A 15 2.32 16.90 -5.59
N THR A 16 1.94 16.58 -4.35
CA THR A 16 2.86 16.34 -3.22
C THR A 16 3.36 14.91 -3.11
N ALA A 17 2.84 13.98 -3.93
CA ALA A 17 3.26 12.58 -3.90
C ALA A 17 4.72 12.42 -4.34
N TYR A 18 5.44 11.47 -3.74
CA TYR A 18 6.78 11.10 -4.18
C TYR A 18 6.71 9.79 -4.97
N ILE A 19 7.17 9.82 -6.23
CA ILE A 19 7.28 8.64 -7.07
C ILE A 19 8.77 8.42 -7.35
N ALA A 20 9.32 7.32 -6.85
CA ALA A 20 10.72 7.00 -7.05
C ALA A 20 11.04 6.73 -8.52
N ASP A 21 12.28 7.02 -8.91
CA ASP A 21 12.76 6.55 -10.20
C ASP A 21 12.82 5.01 -10.21
N GLY A 22 12.35 4.40 -11.29
CA GLY A 22 12.15 2.95 -11.38
C GLY A 22 10.82 2.39 -10.83
N ALA A 23 9.95 3.21 -10.23
CA ALA A 23 8.56 2.79 -9.98
C ALA A 23 7.72 2.82 -11.27
N THR A 24 6.76 1.89 -11.36
CA THR A 24 5.86 1.73 -12.52
C THR A 24 4.39 1.91 -12.11
N ILE A 25 3.68 2.82 -12.76
CA ILE A 25 2.28 3.14 -12.47
C ILE A 25 1.49 3.17 -13.78
N ILE A 26 0.43 2.36 -13.89
CA ILE A 26 -0.28 2.14 -15.15
C ILE A 26 -1.79 2.24 -14.93
N GLY A 27 -2.48 3.02 -15.77
CA GLY A 27 -3.95 2.99 -15.88
C GLY A 27 -4.67 3.68 -14.73
N LYS A 28 -5.75 3.05 -14.24
CA LYS A 28 -6.70 3.58 -13.24
C LYS A 28 -6.11 3.60 -11.83
N VAL A 29 -5.09 4.43 -11.61
CA VAL A 29 -4.43 4.59 -10.31
C VAL A 29 -4.66 6.00 -9.79
N THR A 30 -5.16 6.12 -8.56
CA THR A 30 -5.31 7.40 -7.86
C THR A 30 -4.42 7.43 -6.63
N LEU A 31 -3.52 8.41 -6.54
CA LEU A 31 -2.62 8.61 -5.41
C LEU A 31 -2.96 9.92 -4.69
N GLY A 32 -3.34 9.82 -3.42
CA GLY A 32 -3.66 10.96 -2.56
C GLY A 32 -2.44 11.79 -2.14
N GLU A 33 -2.72 12.83 -1.34
CA GLU A 33 -1.71 13.74 -0.82
C GLU A 33 -0.60 13.01 -0.06
N GLY A 34 0.66 13.35 -0.34
CA GLY A 34 1.81 12.83 0.40
C GLY A 34 2.07 11.33 0.21
N VAL A 35 1.34 10.65 -0.68
CA VAL A 35 1.62 9.24 -1.00
C VAL A 35 3.05 9.09 -1.51
N SER A 36 3.72 8.02 -1.10
CA SER A 36 5.07 7.70 -1.59
C SER A 36 5.11 6.30 -2.22
N VAL A 37 5.65 6.21 -3.44
CA VAL A 37 5.85 4.97 -4.18
C VAL A 37 7.34 4.78 -4.41
N TRP A 38 7.88 3.66 -3.90
CA TRP A 38 9.32 3.44 -3.76
C TRP A 38 9.91 2.60 -4.91
N PRO A 39 11.25 2.56 -5.05
CA PRO A 39 11.90 1.92 -6.19
C PRO A 39 11.42 0.49 -6.48
N GLY A 40 11.15 0.20 -7.75
CA GLY A 40 10.72 -1.12 -8.20
C GLY A 40 9.28 -1.50 -7.86
N ALA A 41 8.51 -0.64 -7.17
CA ALA A 41 7.10 -0.89 -6.96
C ALA A 41 6.30 -0.80 -8.28
N VAL A 42 5.29 -1.66 -8.42
CA VAL A 42 4.44 -1.73 -9.62
C VAL A 42 2.97 -1.63 -9.21
N LEU A 43 2.28 -0.60 -9.70
CA LEU A 43 0.85 -0.38 -9.53
C LEU A 43 0.20 -0.47 -10.91
N ARG A 44 -0.52 -1.56 -11.19
CA ARG A 44 -1.17 -1.79 -12.49
C ARG A 44 -2.68 -1.85 -12.32
N GLY A 45 -3.36 -0.75 -12.64
CA GLY A 45 -4.82 -0.61 -12.61
C GLY A 45 -5.43 -0.70 -14.00
N ASP A 46 -5.20 -1.81 -14.71
CA ASP A 46 -5.74 -2.05 -16.04
C ASP A 46 -7.16 -2.68 -15.99
N ASN A 47 -7.45 -3.53 -15.00
CA ASN A 47 -8.79 -4.13 -14.84
C ASN A 47 -9.76 -3.26 -14.04
N GLU A 48 -9.39 -2.87 -12.82
CA GLU A 48 -10.19 -2.09 -11.87
C GLU A 48 -9.37 -0.91 -11.32
N PRO A 49 -9.98 0.04 -10.58
CA PRO A 49 -9.23 1.11 -9.96
C PRO A 49 -8.36 0.63 -8.79
N ILE A 50 -7.19 1.26 -8.68
CA ILE A 50 -6.33 1.25 -7.49
C ILE A 50 -6.42 2.65 -6.86
N VAL A 51 -6.92 2.75 -5.64
CA VAL A 51 -7.05 4.02 -4.90
C VAL A 51 -6.21 3.98 -3.65
N ILE A 52 -5.31 4.94 -3.48
CA ILE A 52 -4.40 5.02 -2.34
C ILE A 52 -4.62 6.35 -1.61
N GLY A 53 -5.09 6.26 -0.36
CA GLY A 53 -5.35 7.40 0.52
C GLY A 53 -4.10 8.16 0.95
N ALA A 54 -4.32 9.33 1.56
CA ALA A 54 -3.27 10.29 1.87
C ALA A 54 -2.22 9.73 2.85
N GLY A 55 -0.95 10.08 2.64
CA GLY A 55 0.19 9.69 3.48
C GLY A 55 0.50 8.19 3.52
N SER A 56 -0.13 7.40 2.66
CA SER A 56 0.20 5.98 2.51
C SER A 56 1.52 5.78 1.75
N ASN A 57 2.21 4.67 2.01
CA ASN A 57 3.48 4.37 1.36
C ASN A 57 3.49 2.96 0.77
N VAL A 58 3.99 2.85 -0.47
CA VAL A 58 4.16 1.61 -1.23
C VAL A 58 5.64 1.34 -1.40
N GLN A 59 6.19 0.50 -0.52
CA GLN A 59 7.62 0.30 -0.39
C GLN A 59 8.21 -0.53 -1.55
N GLU A 60 9.52 -0.69 -1.52
CA GLU A 60 10.34 -1.25 -2.60
C GLU A 60 9.82 -2.60 -3.09
N GLY A 61 9.71 -2.74 -4.41
CA GLY A 61 9.31 -3.98 -5.06
C GLY A 61 7.89 -4.47 -4.75
N ALA A 62 7.07 -3.69 -4.02
CA ALA A 62 5.68 -4.06 -3.78
C ALA A 62 4.89 -4.06 -5.10
N VAL A 63 3.97 -5.03 -5.25
CA VAL A 63 3.12 -5.14 -6.43
C VAL A 63 1.67 -4.95 -6.01
N LEU A 64 0.96 -4.09 -6.72
CA LEU A 64 -0.45 -3.82 -6.55
C LEU A 64 -1.15 -4.09 -7.88
N HIS A 65 -2.11 -5.01 -7.86
CA HIS A 65 -2.89 -5.40 -9.02
C HIS A 65 -4.34 -5.70 -8.63
N VAL A 66 -5.19 -5.90 -9.64
CA VAL A 66 -6.63 -6.00 -9.49
C VAL A 66 -7.19 -6.96 -10.54
N ASP A 67 -8.24 -7.68 -10.18
CA ASP A 67 -9.07 -8.45 -11.10
C ASP A 67 -10.41 -7.78 -11.33
N PRO A 68 -11.13 -8.07 -12.43
CA PRO A 68 -12.49 -7.58 -12.65
C PRO A 68 -13.41 -7.81 -11.45
N GLY A 69 -14.09 -6.76 -10.98
CA GLY A 69 -14.96 -6.79 -9.81
C GLY A 69 -14.24 -6.72 -8.46
N CYS A 70 -12.90 -6.63 -8.43
CA CYS A 70 -12.08 -6.56 -7.22
C CYS A 70 -11.16 -5.33 -7.27
N PRO A 71 -11.69 -4.12 -7.00
CA PRO A 71 -10.86 -2.92 -6.89
C PRO A 71 -9.92 -3.04 -5.68
N LEU A 72 -8.82 -2.27 -5.71
CA LEU A 72 -7.90 -2.18 -4.60
C LEU A 72 -8.02 -0.80 -3.95
N VAL A 73 -8.40 -0.76 -2.68
CA VAL A 73 -8.62 0.48 -1.93
C VAL A 73 -7.78 0.49 -0.66
N LEU A 74 -6.88 1.46 -0.56
CA LEU A 74 -6.10 1.74 0.64
C LEU A 74 -6.57 3.05 1.27
N GLY A 75 -6.83 3.02 2.57
CA GLY A 75 -7.09 4.19 3.39
C GLY A 75 -5.87 5.11 3.52
N SER A 76 -5.98 6.06 4.45
CA SER A 76 -4.92 7.02 4.76
C SER A 76 -3.89 6.45 5.73
N GLY A 77 -2.63 6.82 5.54
CA GLY A 77 -1.52 6.43 6.41
C GLY A 77 -1.24 4.93 6.42
N VAL A 78 -1.65 4.19 5.39
CA VAL A 78 -1.39 2.76 5.23
C VAL A 78 0.07 2.54 4.83
N THR A 79 0.73 1.58 5.48
CA THR A 79 2.11 1.19 5.16
C THR A 79 2.11 -0.15 4.44
N ILE A 80 2.56 -0.18 3.18
CA ILE A 80 2.74 -1.41 2.41
C ILE A 80 4.21 -1.77 2.41
N GLY A 81 4.56 -2.82 3.16
CA GLY A 81 5.92 -3.28 3.37
C GLY A 81 6.63 -3.72 2.09
N HIS A 82 7.97 -3.70 2.14
CA HIS A 82 8.82 -4.14 1.03
C HIS A 82 8.36 -5.48 0.43
N GLN A 83 8.25 -5.54 -0.90
CA GLN A 83 7.87 -6.73 -1.67
C GLN A 83 6.52 -7.36 -1.28
N ALA A 84 5.62 -6.59 -0.64
CA ALA A 84 4.25 -7.06 -0.42
C ALA A 84 3.47 -7.13 -1.74
N MET A 85 2.53 -8.06 -1.81
CA MET A 85 1.60 -8.27 -2.93
C MET A 85 0.19 -7.95 -2.45
N LEU A 86 -0.46 -6.96 -3.03
CA LEU A 86 -1.88 -6.67 -2.78
C LEU A 86 -2.66 -6.87 -4.07
N HIS A 87 -3.70 -7.68 -3.98
CA HIS A 87 -4.55 -8.04 -5.11
C HIS A 87 -6.01 -7.80 -4.76
N GLY A 88 -6.64 -6.81 -5.39
CA GLY A 88 -8.09 -6.55 -5.30
C GLY A 88 -8.69 -6.55 -3.89
N CYS A 89 -8.02 -5.90 -2.94
CA CYS A 89 -8.36 -5.92 -1.52
C CYS A 89 -8.63 -4.51 -0.94
N THR A 90 -9.28 -4.45 0.22
CA THR A 90 -9.46 -3.21 0.99
C THR A 90 -8.59 -3.21 2.24
N VAL A 91 -7.88 -2.10 2.48
CA VAL A 91 -7.07 -1.90 3.69
C VAL A 91 -7.42 -0.55 4.29
N ASP A 92 -7.95 -0.55 5.50
CA ASP A 92 -8.39 0.66 6.19
C ASP A 92 -7.22 1.47 6.78
N ASP A 93 -7.54 2.67 7.25
CA ASP A 93 -6.60 3.67 7.75
C ASP A 93 -5.59 3.15 8.77
N GLY A 94 -4.34 3.57 8.60
CA GLY A 94 -3.24 3.33 9.54
C GLY A 94 -2.81 1.87 9.68
N ALA A 95 -3.32 0.96 8.85
CA ALA A 95 -2.86 -0.42 8.85
C ALA A 95 -1.43 -0.56 8.28
N LEU A 96 -0.72 -1.57 8.74
CA LEU A 96 0.61 -1.95 8.24
C LEU A 96 0.56 -3.34 7.64
N ILE A 97 0.90 -3.44 6.36
CA ILE A 97 1.09 -4.70 5.64
C ILE A 97 2.56 -5.07 5.70
N GLY A 98 2.87 -6.21 6.31
CA GLY A 98 4.23 -6.66 6.53
C GLY A 98 5.01 -6.94 5.25
N ILE A 99 6.33 -6.94 5.36
CA ILE A 99 7.27 -7.28 4.30
C ILE A 99 6.91 -8.66 3.72
N GLN A 100 6.87 -8.76 2.38
CA GLN A 100 6.53 -10.00 1.66
C GLN A 100 5.17 -10.62 2.06
N ALA A 101 4.26 -9.87 2.68
CA ALA A 101 2.89 -10.33 2.89
C ALA A 101 2.11 -10.32 1.57
N VAL A 102 1.16 -11.24 1.45
CA VAL A 102 0.27 -11.38 0.29
C VAL A 102 -1.18 -11.22 0.75
N ILE A 103 -1.91 -10.28 0.15
CA ILE A 103 -3.33 -10.04 0.41
C ILE A 103 -4.11 -10.29 -0.89
N LEU A 104 -5.04 -11.25 -0.86
CA LEU A 104 -5.79 -11.68 -2.05
C LEU A 104 -7.16 -10.99 -2.19
N ASN A 105 -7.79 -11.22 -3.34
CA ASN A 105 -9.04 -10.59 -3.77
C ASN A 105 -10.14 -10.65 -2.70
N GLY A 106 -10.85 -9.53 -2.55
CA GLY A 106 -11.98 -9.40 -1.64
C GLY A 106 -11.61 -9.46 -0.15
N ALA A 107 -10.33 -9.55 0.22
CA ALA A 107 -9.93 -9.43 1.61
C ALA A 107 -10.09 -7.99 2.11
N HIS A 108 -10.46 -7.86 3.38
CA HIS A 108 -10.60 -6.59 4.10
C HIS A 108 -9.76 -6.61 5.37
N ILE A 109 -8.78 -5.71 5.44
CA ILE A 109 -7.94 -5.48 6.60
C ILE A 109 -8.46 -4.23 7.34
N GLY A 110 -8.98 -4.42 8.55
CA GLY A 110 -9.51 -3.33 9.37
C GLY A 110 -8.45 -2.32 9.83
N ALA A 111 -8.92 -1.15 10.27
CA ALA A 111 -8.06 -0.02 10.62
C ALA A 111 -7.02 -0.37 11.69
N LYS A 112 -5.82 0.20 11.56
CA LYS A 112 -4.70 0.00 12.49
C LYS A 112 -4.36 -1.48 12.75
N CYS A 113 -4.60 -2.38 11.79
CA CYS A 113 -4.09 -3.74 11.86
C CYS A 113 -2.59 -3.80 11.56
N LEU A 114 -1.92 -4.82 12.11
CA LEU A 114 -0.56 -5.19 11.76
C LEU A 114 -0.58 -6.58 11.14
N VAL A 115 -0.39 -6.65 9.82
CA VAL A 115 -0.16 -7.92 9.11
C VAL A 115 1.34 -8.23 9.19
N GLY A 116 1.68 -9.39 9.74
CA GLY A 116 3.06 -9.84 9.89
C GLY A 116 3.75 -10.09 8.55
N ALA A 117 5.08 -10.04 8.56
CA ALA A 117 5.88 -10.36 7.39
C ALA A 117 5.59 -11.80 6.90
N GLY A 118 5.52 -11.98 5.59
CA GLY A 118 5.27 -13.28 4.95
C GLY A 118 3.86 -13.86 5.19
N ALA A 119 2.93 -13.09 5.77
CA ALA A 119 1.57 -13.58 5.98
C ALA A 119 0.81 -13.70 4.65
N LEU A 120 -0.05 -14.72 4.53
CA LEU A 120 -0.94 -14.91 3.39
C LEU A 120 -2.39 -14.72 3.83
N VAL A 121 -2.98 -13.58 3.49
CA VAL A 121 -4.40 -13.33 3.67
C VAL A 121 -5.16 -13.84 2.44
N THR A 122 -5.91 -14.92 2.65
CA THR A 122 -6.68 -15.58 1.58
C THR A 122 -7.89 -14.76 1.15
N GLU A 123 -8.44 -15.07 -0.02
CA GLU A 123 -9.59 -14.37 -0.59
C GLU A 123 -10.78 -14.27 0.37
N GLY A 124 -11.47 -13.13 0.31
CA GLY A 124 -12.69 -12.88 1.08
C GLY A 124 -12.52 -12.90 2.61
N LYS A 125 -11.28 -12.82 3.12
CA LYS A 125 -11.04 -12.73 4.57
C LYS A 125 -11.27 -11.32 5.08
N HIS A 126 -12.03 -11.21 6.16
CA HIS A 126 -12.27 -9.96 6.87
C HIS A 126 -11.60 -10.03 8.25
N PHE A 127 -10.85 -8.99 8.59
CA PHE A 127 -10.24 -8.83 9.89
C PHE A 127 -10.68 -7.52 10.53
N GLU A 128 -11.18 -7.62 11.76
CA GLU A 128 -11.57 -6.46 12.56
C GLU A 128 -10.37 -5.53 12.84
N PRO A 129 -10.61 -4.23 13.09
CA PRO A 129 -9.56 -3.27 13.43
C PRO A 129 -8.66 -3.72 14.58
N ARG A 130 -7.42 -3.21 14.59
CA ARG A 130 -6.42 -3.40 15.65
C ARG A 130 -6.02 -4.86 15.91
N CYS A 131 -6.02 -5.71 14.87
CA CYS A 131 -5.50 -7.07 14.98
C CYS A 131 -4.01 -7.17 14.65
N LEU A 132 -3.29 -8.03 15.37
CA LEU A 132 -2.06 -8.66 14.87
C LEU A 132 -2.46 -9.90 14.06
N ILE A 133 -2.15 -9.90 12.76
CA ILE A 133 -2.54 -10.92 11.80
C ILE A 133 -1.27 -11.60 11.27
N ILE A 134 -1.10 -12.91 11.46
CA ILE A 134 0.13 -13.62 11.07
C ILE A 134 -0.16 -15.00 10.47
N GLY A 135 0.81 -15.55 9.75
CA GLY A 135 0.81 -16.92 9.25
C GLY A 135 0.32 -17.06 7.80
N SER A 136 0.37 -18.29 7.31
CA SER A 136 -0.09 -18.69 5.97
C SER A 136 -0.82 -20.03 6.08
N PRO A 137 -2.16 -20.07 6.03
CA PRO A 137 -3.07 -18.93 5.91
C PRO A 137 -3.09 -18.06 7.18
N ALA A 138 -3.25 -16.76 7.00
CA ALA A 138 -3.18 -15.78 8.08
C ALA A 138 -4.38 -15.87 9.04
N LYS A 139 -4.11 -15.65 10.33
CA LYS A 139 -5.12 -15.62 11.40
C LYS A 139 -4.83 -14.48 12.37
N VAL A 140 -5.86 -14.05 13.09
CA VAL A 140 -5.68 -13.16 14.24
C VAL A 140 -4.88 -13.90 15.31
N ALA A 141 -3.70 -13.40 15.64
CA ALA A 141 -2.92 -13.88 16.78
C ALA A 141 -3.43 -13.27 18.09
N ARG A 142 -3.71 -11.97 18.07
CA ARG A 142 -4.23 -11.19 19.21
C ARG A 142 -4.69 -9.81 18.76
N GLN A 143 -5.38 -9.11 19.65
CA GLN A 143 -5.59 -7.67 19.54
C GLN A 143 -4.30 -6.90 19.88
N LEU A 144 -4.12 -5.75 19.24
CA LEU A 144 -3.10 -4.77 19.57
C LEU A 144 -3.61 -3.91 20.75
N SER A 145 -2.70 -3.50 21.63
CA SER A 145 -3.02 -2.43 22.58
C SER A 145 -3.14 -1.09 21.85
N ASP A 146 -3.79 -0.10 22.48
CA ASP A 146 -3.90 1.25 21.91
C ASP A 146 -2.52 1.83 21.57
N ALA A 147 -1.55 1.70 22.47
CA ALA A 147 -0.17 2.15 22.24
C ALA A 147 0.50 1.44 21.03
N GLN A 148 0.20 0.15 20.80
CA GLN A 148 0.72 -0.57 19.63
C GLN A 148 0.03 -0.11 18.35
N ALA A 149 -1.28 0.08 18.38
CA ALA A 149 -2.07 0.54 17.25
C ALA A 149 -1.70 1.99 16.85
N ASP A 150 -1.49 2.87 17.83
CA ASP A 150 -1.03 4.24 17.59
C ASP A 150 0.43 4.28 17.12
N GLY A 151 1.27 3.38 17.61
CA GLY A 151 2.64 3.23 17.13
C GLY A 151 2.75 2.90 15.63
N LEU A 152 1.69 2.38 14.99
CA LEU A 152 1.68 2.14 13.54
C LEU A 152 1.68 3.43 12.73
N SER A 153 1.07 4.52 13.21
CA SER A 153 1.07 5.80 12.48
C SER A 153 2.46 6.40 12.37
N HIS A 154 3.34 6.09 13.32
CA HIS A 154 4.73 6.54 13.28
C HIS A 154 5.46 6.09 12.00
N ASN A 155 5.12 4.91 11.46
CA ASN A 155 5.69 4.44 10.21
C ASN A 155 5.28 5.33 9.02
N SER A 156 3.98 5.60 8.85
CA SER A 156 3.50 6.44 7.74
C SER A 156 3.95 7.89 7.88
N GLU A 157 3.98 8.45 9.09
CA GLU A 157 4.55 9.78 9.36
C GLU A 157 6.04 9.87 8.99
N THR A 158 6.81 8.82 9.28
CA THR A 158 8.22 8.74 8.91
C THR A 158 8.38 8.70 7.40
N TYR A 159 7.56 7.90 6.71
CA TYR A 159 7.57 7.80 5.25
C TYR A 159 7.08 9.07 4.54
N LEU A 160 6.14 9.81 5.13
CA LEU A 160 5.75 11.15 4.67
C LEU A 160 6.96 12.10 4.63
N LYS A 161 7.70 12.19 5.75
CA LYS A 161 8.91 13.02 5.84
C LYS A 161 9.99 12.54 4.86
N ARG A 162 10.17 11.21 4.77
CA ARG A 162 11.18 10.60 3.89
C ARG A 162 10.84 10.83 2.42
N GLY A 163 9.57 10.74 2.03
CA GLY A 163 9.10 11.06 0.68
C GLY A 163 9.44 12.50 0.29
N GLN A 164 9.22 13.47 1.18
CA GLN A 164 9.61 14.87 0.94
C GLN A 164 11.12 15.05 0.84
N GLN A 165 11.88 14.37 1.71
CA GLN A 165 13.33 14.38 1.66
C GLN A 165 13.84 13.85 0.32
N PHE A 166 13.37 12.68 -0.12
CA PHE A 166 13.80 12.08 -1.39
C PHE A 166 13.38 12.92 -2.58
N ARG A 167 12.17 13.47 -2.57
CA ARG A 167 11.69 14.37 -3.63
C ARG A 167 12.57 15.60 -3.83
N THR A 168 13.17 16.12 -2.77
CA THR A 168 13.92 17.40 -2.79
C THR A 168 15.43 17.23 -2.79
N GLN A 169 15.95 16.11 -2.29
CA GLN A 169 17.38 15.91 -2.03
C GLN A 169 17.99 14.73 -2.80
N LEU A 170 17.19 13.85 -3.41
CA LEU A 170 17.73 12.71 -4.16
C LEU A 170 18.33 13.21 -5.49
N VAL A 171 19.62 12.95 -5.70
CA VAL A 171 20.35 13.30 -6.92
C VAL A 171 21.03 12.06 -7.47
N ARG A 172 20.85 11.80 -8.77
CA ARG A 172 21.59 10.76 -9.51
C ARG A 172 23.02 11.26 -9.79
N ILE A 173 24.02 10.41 -9.60
CA ILE A 173 25.45 10.79 -9.62
C ILE A 173 26.26 10.12 -10.74
N ASP A 174 25.59 9.49 -11.70
CA ASP A 174 26.14 8.77 -12.86
C ASP A 174 25.52 9.22 -14.18
#